data_AF-A0A7S2V345-F1
#
_entry.id   AF-A0A7S2V345-F1
#
_cell.length_a   1.000
_cell.length_b   1.000
_cell.length_c   1.000
_cell.angle_alpha   90.00
_cell.angle_beta   90.00
_cell.angle_gamma   90.00
#
_symmetry.space_group_name_H-M   'P 1'
#
loop_
_entity.id
_entity.type
_entity.pdbx_description
1 polymer ?
#
loop_
_entity_poly.entity_id
_entity_poly.type
_entity_poly.pdbx_seq_one_letter_code
_entity_poly.pdbx_strand_id
1 'polypeptide(L)'
;RVCLDFIQNLQEGEGCLVGSSARLLCLVHAETFPSGFVPPRPFRVNAGPVHSYCKMADGSTKYLSEIGAGDQVLVVSVSGKARGVTVGRCKVERRPMVLLHLRAPEDDGTSAGNSLTTGFLPPQAAGQIFLQQAETVRVLSPVKHNTKNELLTQMAWQPLSVTAAKSSDKVIVWGQAHGTHVGRAIIAKVTER
;
A
#
# COMPACT_ATOMS: atom_id res chain seq x y z
N ARG A 1 -9.37 0.83 -12.60
CA ARG A 1 -8.99 1.21 -11.22
C ARG A 1 -10.15 1.85 -10.48
N VAL A 2 -10.10 1.81 -9.15
CA VAL A 2 -10.89 2.60 -8.21
C VAL A 2 -9.93 3.62 -7.57
N CYS A 3 -10.28 4.89 -7.63
CA CYS A 3 -9.65 5.95 -6.83
C CYS A 3 -10.51 6.21 -5.60
N LEU A 4 -9.87 6.30 -4.43
CA LEU A 4 -10.51 6.75 -3.21
C LEU A 4 -10.24 8.26 -3.06
N ASP A 5 -11.29 9.07 -3.12
CA ASP A 5 -11.26 10.49 -2.77
C ASP A 5 -11.76 10.64 -1.33
N PHE A 6 -10.92 11.15 -0.44
CA PHE A 6 -11.23 11.39 0.96
C PHE A 6 -11.82 12.79 1.20
N ILE A 7 -12.53 12.96 2.31
CA ILE A 7 -13.03 14.28 2.76
C ILE A 7 -11.98 15.11 3.51
N GLN A 8 -10.74 14.62 3.58
CA GLN A 8 -9.61 15.27 4.23
C GLN A 8 -8.37 15.10 3.36
N ASN A 9 -7.42 16.04 3.49
CA ASN A 9 -6.10 15.88 2.89
C ASN A 9 -5.29 14.83 3.67
N LEU A 10 -4.55 14.03 2.91
CA LEU A 10 -3.52 13.13 3.41
C LEU A 10 -2.17 13.84 3.36
N GLN A 11 -1.27 13.43 4.25
CA GLN A 11 0.09 13.95 4.33
C GLN A 11 1.05 13.16 3.44
N GLU A 12 2.21 13.73 3.16
CA GLU A 12 3.29 12.98 2.53
C GLU A 12 3.64 11.74 3.36
N GLY A 13 3.88 10.61 2.68
CA GLY A 13 4.06 9.32 3.32
C GLY A 13 2.79 8.63 3.83
N GLU A 14 1.60 9.24 3.72
CA GLU A 14 0.32 8.57 4.01
C GLU A 14 -0.27 7.89 2.77
N GLY A 15 -1.00 6.79 2.99
CA GLY A 15 -1.66 6.05 1.92
C GLY A 15 -2.62 4.99 2.44
N CYS A 16 -3.11 4.15 1.53
CA CYS A 16 -4.00 3.03 1.85
C CYS A 16 -3.29 1.68 1.66
N LEU A 17 -3.59 0.73 2.53
CA LEU A 17 -3.14 -0.65 2.39
C LEU A 17 -4.07 -1.39 1.42
N VAL A 18 -3.53 -1.82 0.27
CA VAL A 18 -4.29 -2.46 -0.82
C VAL A 18 -3.54 -3.67 -1.36
N GLY A 19 -4.23 -4.73 -1.76
CA GLY A 19 -3.59 -5.92 -2.37
C GLY A 19 -4.59 -6.83 -3.05
N SER A 20 -4.13 -7.75 -3.90
CA SER A 20 -5.01 -8.79 -4.46
C SER A 20 -5.41 -9.84 -3.42
N SER A 21 -4.62 -9.98 -2.35
CA SER A 21 -4.95 -10.78 -1.16
C SER A 21 -5.05 -9.91 0.08
N ALA A 22 -5.99 -10.21 0.97
CA ALA A 22 -6.01 -9.61 2.30
C ALA A 22 -4.82 -10.03 3.18
N ARG A 23 -4.09 -11.09 2.82
CA ARG A 23 -2.93 -11.58 3.58
C ARG A 23 -1.68 -10.72 3.41
N LEU A 24 -1.58 -10.02 2.28
CA LEU A 24 -0.44 -9.17 1.96
C LEU A 24 -0.92 -7.92 1.20
N LEU A 25 -1.00 -6.81 1.91
CA LEU A 25 -1.40 -5.51 1.38
C LEU A 25 -0.15 -4.63 1.20
N CYS A 26 -0.08 -3.88 0.11
CA CYS A 26 0.94 -2.87 -0.15
C CYS A 26 0.42 -1.48 0.20
N LEU A 27 1.29 -0.62 0.73
CA LEU A 27 0.97 0.78 0.96
C LEU A 27 0.99 1.56 -0.36
N VAL A 28 -0.20 1.84 -0.90
CA VAL A 28 -0.40 2.69 -2.06
C VAL A 28 -0.46 4.13 -1.59
N HIS A 29 0.52 4.93 -2.01
CA HIS A 29 0.74 6.28 -1.54
C HIS A 29 -0.30 7.26 -2.11
N ALA A 30 -0.67 8.25 -1.29
CA ALA A 30 -1.55 9.35 -1.71
C ALA A 30 -0.90 10.24 -2.77
N GLU A 31 -1.71 10.91 -3.59
CA GLU A 31 -1.23 11.81 -4.65
C GLU A 31 -0.78 13.17 -4.07
N THR A 32 0.15 13.16 -3.12
CA THR A 32 0.62 14.37 -2.40
C THR A 32 1.82 15.04 -3.06
N PHE A 33 2.63 14.29 -3.82
CA PHE A 33 3.77 14.84 -4.54
C PHE A 33 3.38 15.30 -5.95
N PRO A 34 3.93 16.44 -6.43
CA PRO A 34 3.72 16.89 -7.80
C PRO A 34 4.17 15.85 -8.81
N SER A 35 3.59 15.93 -10.00
CA SER A 35 3.93 15.12 -11.16
C SER A 35 4.28 16.04 -12.33
N GLY A 36 4.90 15.53 -13.39
CA GLY A 36 5.35 16.39 -14.50
C GLY A 36 4.20 17.08 -15.23
N PHE A 37 2.99 16.53 -15.10
CA PHE A 37 1.83 16.93 -15.91
C PHE A 37 0.60 17.36 -15.08
N VAL A 38 0.54 17.01 -13.79
CA VAL A 38 -0.67 17.20 -12.96
C VAL A 38 -0.30 17.67 -11.55
N PRO A 39 -0.99 18.70 -11.01
CA PRO A 39 -0.82 19.12 -9.62
C PRO A 39 -1.27 18.02 -8.65
N PRO A 40 -0.70 17.96 -7.43
CA PRO A 40 -1.07 16.95 -6.45
C PRO A 40 -2.53 17.10 -5.99
N ARG A 41 -3.13 15.98 -5.63
CA ARG A 41 -4.47 15.87 -5.04
C ARG A 41 -4.31 15.11 -3.72
N PRO A 42 -3.92 15.79 -2.63
CA PRO A 42 -3.54 15.13 -1.39
C PRO A 42 -4.68 14.36 -0.72
N PHE A 43 -5.93 14.55 -1.15
CA PHE A 43 -7.08 13.77 -0.71
C PHE A 43 -7.31 12.47 -1.51
N ARG A 44 -6.45 12.12 -2.48
CA ARG A 44 -6.67 11.01 -3.42
C ARG A 44 -5.66 9.88 -3.26
N VAL A 45 -6.15 8.64 -3.28
CA VAL A 45 -5.35 7.43 -3.47
C VAL A 45 -5.85 6.66 -4.70
N ASN A 46 -4.94 6.34 -5.60
CA ASN A 46 -5.23 5.54 -6.80
C ASN A 46 -5.10 4.04 -6.48
N ALA A 47 -6.07 3.52 -5.73
CA ALA A 47 -5.94 2.29 -4.94
C ALA A 47 -5.66 0.99 -5.73
N GLY A 48 -6.39 0.70 -6.82
CA GLY A 48 -6.24 -0.58 -7.53
C GLY A 48 -7.45 -0.97 -8.37
N PRO A 49 -7.55 -2.18 -8.94
CA PRO A 49 -8.74 -2.68 -9.61
C PRO A 49 -9.85 -3.04 -8.61
N VAL A 50 -11.07 -3.22 -9.12
CA VAL A 50 -12.27 -3.51 -8.30
C VAL A 50 -12.15 -4.73 -7.37
N HIS A 51 -11.35 -5.73 -7.75
CA HIS A 51 -11.16 -6.96 -6.96
C HIS A 51 -10.13 -6.84 -5.83
N SER A 52 -9.36 -5.75 -5.75
CA SER A 52 -8.35 -5.64 -4.71
C SER A 52 -9.00 -5.39 -3.35
N TYR A 53 -8.44 -6.00 -2.31
CA TYR A 53 -8.79 -5.73 -0.94
C TYR A 53 -8.17 -4.40 -0.48
N CYS A 54 -8.90 -3.66 0.34
CA CYS A 54 -8.42 -2.49 1.06
C CYS A 54 -8.67 -2.66 2.57
N LYS A 55 -7.71 -2.22 3.39
CA LYS A 55 -7.82 -2.28 4.84
C LYS A 55 -8.78 -1.21 5.36
N MET A 56 -9.78 -1.62 6.12
CA MET A 56 -10.77 -0.72 6.71
C MET A 56 -10.31 -0.25 8.10
N ALA A 57 -10.86 0.89 8.56
CA ALA A 57 -10.49 1.50 9.84
C ALA A 57 -10.81 0.61 11.06
N ASP A 58 -11.82 -0.25 10.94
CA ASP A 58 -12.22 -1.23 11.98
C ASP A 58 -11.34 -2.49 12.00
N GLY A 59 -10.30 -2.56 11.16
CA GLY A 59 -9.41 -3.70 11.05
C GLY A 59 -9.87 -4.78 10.09
N SER A 60 -11.06 -4.69 9.51
CA SER A 60 -11.53 -5.60 8.46
C SER A 60 -10.89 -5.28 7.09
N THR A 61 -11.24 -6.06 6.07
CA THR A 61 -10.90 -5.74 4.67
C THR A 61 -12.17 -5.79 3.82
N LYS A 62 -12.28 -4.88 2.84
CA LYS A 62 -13.34 -4.88 1.82
C LYS A 62 -12.73 -4.93 0.43
N TYR A 63 -13.47 -5.43 -0.56
CA TYR A 63 -13.11 -5.21 -1.95
C TYR A 63 -13.27 -3.74 -2.32
N LEU A 64 -12.40 -3.22 -3.19
CA LEU A 64 -12.51 -1.85 -3.70
C LEU A 64 -13.84 -1.60 -4.43
N SER A 65 -14.50 -2.64 -4.98
CA SER A 65 -15.86 -2.54 -5.54
C SER A 65 -16.94 -2.26 -4.51
N GLU A 66 -16.71 -2.58 -3.24
CA GLU A 66 -17.70 -2.48 -2.15
C GLU A 66 -17.56 -1.19 -1.36
N ILE A 67 -16.46 -0.46 -1.53
CA ILE A 67 -16.20 0.79 -0.80
C ILE A 67 -17.01 1.92 -1.43
N GLY A 68 -17.77 2.61 -0.58
CA GLY A 68 -18.61 3.75 -0.96
C GLY A 68 -18.29 5.02 -0.16
N ALA A 69 -19.00 6.10 -0.48
CA ALA A 69 -18.96 7.31 0.34
C ALA A 69 -19.46 7.01 1.76
N GLY A 70 -18.79 7.57 2.77
CA GLY A 70 -19.10 7.33 4.19
C GLY A 70 -18.34 6.17 4.82
N ASP A 71 -17.80 5.23 4.03
CA ASP A 71 -16.91 4.19 4.57
C ASP A 71 -15.62 4.82 5.15
N GLN A 72 -15.11 4.22 6.22
CA GLN A 72 -13.83 4.61 6.83
C GLN A 72 -12.73 3.61 6.49
N VAL A 73 -11.75 4.07 5.72
CA VAL A 73 -10.57 3.28 5.32
C VAL A 73 -9.42 3.57 6.28
N LEU A 74 -8.59 2.57 6.55
CA LEU A 74 -7.37 2.76 7.33
C LEU A 74 -6.32 3.45 6.46
N VAL A 75 -5.98 4.69 6.83
CA VAL A 75 -4.83 5.41 6.28
C VAL A 75 -3.64 5.18 7.20
N VAL A 76 -2.50 4.84 6.61
CA VAL A 76 -1.26 4.53 7.34
C VAL A 76 -0.13 5.42 6.82
N SER A 77 0.72 5.90 7.73
CA SER A 77 1.94 6.63 7.43
C SER A 77 3.17 5.71 7.42
N VAL A 78 4.23 6.13 6.75
CA VAL A 78 5.56 5.49 6.81
C VAL A 78 6.14 5.37 8.23
N SER A 79 5.70 6.20 9.16
CA SER A 79 6.10 6.16 10.57
C SER A 79 5.28 5.16 11.41
N GLY A 80 4.35 4.43 10.78
CA GLY A 80 3.50 3.44 11.45
C GLY A 80 2.27 4.04 12.15
N LYS A 81 2.04 5.36 12.04
CA LYS A 81 0.79 5.97 12.54
C LYS A 81 -0.34 5.56 11.61
N ALA A 82 -1.51 5.27 12.19
CA ALA A 82 -2.68 4.89 11.43
C ALA A 82 -3.93 5.60 11.97
N ARG A 83 -4.86 5.94 11.08
CA ARG A 83 -6.14 6.59 11.42
C ARG A 83 -7.22 6.21 10.41
N GLY A 84 -8.46 6.18 10.85
CA GLY A 84 -9.61 6.07 9.96
C GLY A 84 -9.84 7.38 9.21
N VAL A 85 -10.04 7.30 7.91
CA VAL A 85 -10.40 8.48 7.08
C VAL A 85 -11.61 8.14 6.23
N THR A 86 -12.61 9.02 6.29
CA THR A 86 -13.87 8.85 5.57
C THR A 86 -13.67 9.08 4.07
N VAL A 87 -14.11 8.12 3.27
CA VAL A 87 -14.18 8.23 1.81
C VAL A 87 -15.33 9.17 1.46
N GLY A 88 -15.04 10.22 0.69
CA GLY A 88 -16.05 11.13 0.13
C GLY A 88 -16.65 10.60 -1.18
N ARG A 89 -15.83 9.99 -2.04
CA ARG A 89 -16.28 9.37 -3.30
C ARG A 89 -15.28 8.33 -3.81
N CYS A 90 -15.81 7.31 -4.48
CA CYS A 90 -15.01 6.38 -5.29
C CYS A 90 -15.12 6.71 -6.78
N LYS A 91 -13.99 6.85 -7.48
CA LYS A 91 -13.97 7.02 -8.95
C LYS A 91 -13.52 5.73 -9.61
N VAL A 92 -14.40 5.10 -10.39
CA VAL A 92 -14.09 3.87 -11.13
C VAL A 92 -13.81 4.19 -12.59
N GLU A 93 -12.64 3.80 -13.09
CA GLU A 93 -12.19 4.09 -14.46
C GLU A 93 -11.54 2.86 -15.11
N ARG A 94 -11.71 2.66 -16.42
CA ARG A 94 -10.93 1.69 -17.20
C ARG A 94 -9.60 2.29 -17.60
N ARG A 95 -8.49 1.66 -17.20
CA ARG A 95 -7.12 2.14 -17.36
C ARG A 95 -6.15 0.96 -17.49
N PRO A 96 -5.06 1.09 -18.26
CA PRO A 96 -3.97 0.11 -18.25
C PRO A 96 -3.40 -0.09 -16.85
N MET A 97 -2.99 -1.32 -16.55
CA MET A 97 -2.52 -1.73 -15.22
C MET A 97 -1.11 -2.32 -15.32
N VAL A 98 -0.35 -2.17 -14.24
CA VAL A 98 0.92 -2.86 -13.97
C VAL A 98 0.65 -3.89 -12.86
N LEU A 99 1.17 -5.10 -13.04
CA LEU A 99 1.19 -6.14 -12.00
C LEU A 99 2.51 -6.06 -11.25
N LEU A 100 2.45 -5.89 -9.93
CA LEU A 100 3.60 -5.98 -9.05
C LEU A 100 3.51 -7.28 -8.25
N HIS A 101 4.55 -8.11 -8.34
CA HIS A 101 4.74 -9.25 -7.43
C HIS A 101 5.51 -8.79 -6.20
N LEU A 102 5.00 -9.16 -5.04
CA LEU A 102 5.55 -8.84 -3.73
C LEU A 102 6.09 -10.13 -3.11
N ARG A 103 7.28 -10.07 -2.53
CA ARG A 103 7.89 -11.18 -1.81
C ARG A 103 8.55 -10.64 -0.54
N ALA A 104 8.26 -11.29 0.59
CA ALA A 104 8.99 -11.06 1.82
C ALA A 104 10.46 -11.50 1.64
N PRO A 105 11.43 -10.78 2.23
CA PRO A 105 12.81 -11.25 2.22
C PRO A 105 12.91 -12.67 2.80
N GLU A 106 13.79 -13.47 2.23
CA GLU A 106 14.14 -14.76 2.83
C GLU A 106 14.86 -14.50 4.16
N ASP A 107 14.49 -15.26 5.18
CA ASP A 107 15.10 -15.16 6.50
C ASP A 107 16.49 -15.80 6.41
N ASP A 108 17.53 -14.98 6.22
CA ASP A 108 18.92 -15.43 6.07
C ASP A 108 19.61 -15.74 7.42
N GLY A 109 18.87 -15.64 8.53
CA GLY A 109 19.38 -15.85 9.88
C GLY A 109 20.28 -14.72 10.40
N THR A 110 20.55 -13.67 9.60
CA THR A 110 21.41 -12.54 9.99
C THR A 110 20.66 -11.22 10.16
N SER A 111 19.38 -11.16 9.79
CA SER A 111 18.57 -9.93 9.79
C SER A 111 17.73 -9.73 11.06
N ALA A 112 18.30 -9.99 12.24
CA ALA A 112 17.70 -9.58 13.50
C ALA A 112 18.03 -8.10 13.79
N GLY A 113 17.11 -7.19 13.42
CA GLY A 113 17.10 -5.83 13.96
C GLY A 113 17.36 -4.71 12.95
N ASN A 114 16.34 -4.40 12.13
CA ASN A 114 15.93 -3.01 11.82
C ASN A 114 14.78 -2.92 10.80
N SER A 115 14.08 -4.02 10.49
CA SER A 115 12.84 -3.91 9.75
C SER A 115 11.80 -3.24 10.65
N LEU A 116 11.24 -2.10 10.22
CA LEU A 116 9.98 -1.55 10.75
C LEU A 116 8.82 -2.50 10.36
N THR A 117 8.92 -3.76 10.73
CA THR A 117 7.85 -4.75 10.68
C THR A 117 7.15 -4.69 12.03
N THR A 118 6.14 -3.84 12.14
CA THR A 118 5.20 -3.86 13.26
C THR A 118 4.21 -5.04 13.19
N GLY A 119 4.49 -6.05 12.36
CA GLY A 119 3.68 -7.24 12.19
C GLY A 119 4.49 -8.44 11.68
N PHE A 120 4.03 -9.64 12.03
CA PHE A 120 4.59 -10.92 11.59
C PHE A 120 4.26 -11.14 10.10
N LEU A 121 5.24 -10.96 9.22
CA LEU A 121 5.18 -11.51 7.86
C LEU A 121 5.63 -12.97 7.92
N PRO A 122 4.81 -13.94 7.48
CA PRO A 122 5.29 -15.31 7.41
C PRO A 122 6.52 -15.39 6.49
N PRO A 123 7.51 -16.25 6.81
CA PRO A 123 8.65 -16.49 5.94
C PRO A 123 8.17 -16.83 4.53
N GLN A 124 8.80 -16.25 3.51
CA GLN A 124 8.45 -16.47 2.10
C GLN A 124 7.02 -16.01 1.72
N ALA A 125 6.40 -15.11 2.49
CA ALA A 125 5.13 -14.51 2.09
C ALA A 125 5.25 -13.90 0.69
N ALA A 126 4.38 -14.33 -0.21
CA ALA A 126 4.27 -13.80 -1.56
C ALA A 126 2.87 -13.28 -1.79
N GLY A 127 2.75 -12.28 -2.63
CA GLY A 127 1.47 -11.74 -3.05
C GLY A 127 1.62 -10.86 -4.27
N GLN A 128 0.53 -10.23 -4.66
CA GLN A 128 0.50 -9.39 -5.84
C GLN A 128 -0.48 -8.23 -5.68
N ILE A 129 -0.25 -7.19 -6.47
CA ILE A 129 -1.16 -6.06 -6.60
C ILE A 129 -1.15 -5.56 -8.03
N PHE A 130 -2.33 -5.23 -8.55
CA PHE A 130 -2.46 -4.48 -9.79
C PHE A 130 -2.64 -3.00 -9.47
N LEU A 131 -1.83 -2.14 -10.09
CA LEU A 131 -1.92 -0.68 -9.95
C LEU A 131 -2.03 -0.05 -11.33
N GLN A 132 -2.67 1.10 -11.44
CA GLN A 132 -2.74 1.77 -12.74
C GLN A 132 -1.33 2.14 -13.21
N GLN A 133 -1.06 1.92 -14.50
CA GLN A 133 0.13 2.43 -15.16
C GLN A 133 0.06 3.97 -15.29
N ALA A 134 0.49 4.70 -14.26
CA ALA A 134 0.64 6.16 -14.32
C ALA A 134 1.67 6.64 -13.28
N GLU A 135 2.35 7.75 -13.60
CA GLU A 135 3.38 8.35 -12.73
C GLU A 135 2.87 8.85 -11.38
N THR A 136 1.57 9.17 -11.31
CA THR A 136 0.89 9.62 -10.09
C THR A 136 0.50 8.46 -9.16
N VAL A 137 0.66 7.21 -9.62
CA VAL A 137 0.41 6.02 -8.80
C VAL A 137 1.75 5.57 -8.25
N ARG A 138 1.89 5.68 -6.93
CA ARG A 138 3.17 5.49 -6.25
C ARG A 138 3.03 4.55 -5.08
N VAL A 139 4.09 3.81 -4.81
CA VAL A 139 4.33 3.08 -3.56
C VAL A 139 5.49 3.74 -2.84
N LEU A 140 5.73 3.40 -1.57
CA LEU A 140 6.82 4.01 -0.80
C LEU A 140 8.00 3.04 -0.72
N SER A 141 9.18 3.55 -1.05
CA SER A 141 10.45 2.81 -1.05
C SER A 141 11.49 3.51 -0.17
N PRO A 142 12.38 2.77 0.52
CA PRO A 142 13.45 3.39 1.28
C PRO A 142 14.35 4.23 0.37
N VAL A 143 14.80 5.39 0.84
CA VAL A 143 15.81 6.19 0.16
C VAL A 143 17.13 5.39 0.13
N LYS A 144 17.71 5.23 -1.06
CA LYS A 144 19.05 4.66 -1.21
C LYS A 144 20.04 5.77 -0.82
N HIS A 145 20.59 5.73 0.39
CA HIS A 145 21.66 6.64 0.77
C HIS A 145 22.86 6.42 -0.17
N ASN A 146 23.21 7.44 -0.95
CA ASN A 146 24.48 7.48 -1.66
C ASN A 146 25.52 8.01 -0.66
N THR A 147 26.42 7.15 -0.20
CA THR A 147 27.46 7.49 0.78
C THR A 147 28.32 8.64 0.26
N LYS A 148 28.04 9.86 0.74
CA LYS A 148 29.03 10.95 0.82
C LYS A 148 28.67 12.10 1.76
N ASN A 149 27.47 12.22 2.31
CA ASN A 149 27.24 13.17 3.40
C ASN A 149 25.98 12.88 4.23
N GLU A 150 26.11 13.23 5.52
CA GLU A 150 25.07 13.53 6.51
C GLU A 150 24.40 12.38 7.29
N LEU A 151 24.86 12.28 8.55
CA LEU A 151 24.09 12.16 9.79
C LEU A 151 22.77 11.38 9.74
N LEU A 152 22.85 10.16 10.25
CA LEU A 152 21.78 9.25 10.66
C LEU A 152 20.57 9.97 11.27
N THR A 153 19.52 10.16 10.48
CA THR A 153 18.17 10.41 10.96
C THR A 153 17.22 9.52 10.18
N GLN A 154 16.44 8.71 10.91
CA GLN A 154 15.21 7.97 10.54
C GLN A 154 15.08 7.60 9.05
N MET A 155 15.05 6.30 8.71
CA MET A 155 14.87 5.78 7.33
C MET A 155 13.97 6.69 6.50
N ALA A 156 14.57 7.52 5.63
CA ALA A 156 13.82 8.40 4.76
C ALA A 156 13.11 7.53 3.71
N TRP A 157 11.83 7.78 3.48
CA TRP A 157 11.04 7.10 2.46
C TRP A 157 10.82 8.06 1.28
N GLN A 158 10.86 7.51 0.08
CA GLN A 158 10.58 8.26 -1.15
C GLN A 158 9.44 7.62 -1.93
N PRO A 159 8.62 8.44 -2.61
CA PRO A 159 7.59 7.95 -3.51
C PRO A 159 8.22 7.32 -4.77
N LEU A 160 7.93 6.04 -4.99
CA LEU A 160 8.34 5.29 -6.18
C LEU A 160 7.14 5.14 -7.12
N SER A 161 7.24 5.72 -8.32
CA SER A 161 6.25 5.48 -9.38
C SER A 161 6.22 4.00 -9.74
N VAL A 162 5.02 3.43 -9.83
CA VAL A 162 4.83 2.02 -10.24
C VAL A 162 5.30 1.77 -11.67
N THR A 163 5.39 2.80 -12.51
CA THR A 163 5.91 2.70 -13.88
C THR A 163 7.43 2.65 -13.94
N ALA A 164 8.12 3.01 -12.85
CA ALA A 164 9.56 3.01 -12.73
C ALA A 164 10.08 1.92 -11.78
N ALA A 165 9.17 1.15 -11.15
CA ALA A 165 9.49 0.12 -10.20
C ALA A 165 10.25 -1.05 -10.85
N LYS A 166 11.27 -1.55 -10.15
CA LYS A 166 12.12 -2.68 -10.56
C LYS A 166 12.01 -3.81 -9.54
N SER A 167 12.33 -5.03 -9.96
CA SER A 167 12.29 -6.21 -9.07
C SER A 167 13.18 -6.11 -7.83
N SER A 168 14.20 -5.23 -7.84
CA SER A 168 15.10 -4.99 -6.71
C SER A 168 14.56 -3.97 -5.68
N ASP A 169 13.46 -3.28 -5.99
CA ASP A 169 12.98 -2.20 -5.13
C ASP A 169 12.21 -2.76 -3.93
N LYS A 170 12.49 -2.17 -2.76
CA LYS A 170 11.79 -2.48 -1.51
C LYS A 170 10.57 -1.59 -1.39
N VAL A 171 9.47 -2.13 -0.88
CA VAL A 171 8.20 -1.42 -0.67
C VAL A 171 7.63 -1.72 0.71
N ILE A 172 6.75 -0.85 1.20
CA ILE A 172 6.02 -1.10 2.45
C ILE A 172 4.85 -2.04 2.19
N VAL A 173 4.78 -3.09 3.00
CA VAL A 173 3.68 -4.06 3.01
C VAL A 173 3.16 -4.28 4.43
N TRP A 174 1.89 -4.67 4.52
CA TRP A 174 1.24 -5.15 5.71
C TRP A 174 0.84 -6.61 5.50
N GLY A 175 1.32 -7.49 6.37
CA GLY A 175 1.03 -8.92 6.32
C GLY A 175 0.16 -9.37 7.49
N GLN A 176 -0.67 -10.39 7.27
CA GLN A 176 -1.33 -11.13 8.34
C GLN A 176 -1.25 -12.64 8.11
N ALA A 177 -1.14 -13.40 9.20
CA ALA A 177 -1.04 -14.86 9.16
C ALA A 177 -2.34 -15.55 8.72
N HIS A 178 -3.49 -14.90 8.94
CA HIS A 178 -4.82 -15.50 8.76
C HIS A 178 -5.41 -15.14 7.39
N GLY A 179 -6.04 -16.11 6.73
CA GLY A 179 -6.88 -15.83 5.56
C GLY A 179 -8.11 -15.03 5.98
N THR A 180 -8.71 -14.28 5.05
CA THR A 180 -10.01 -13.63 5.30
C THR A 180 -11.05 -14.23 4.38
N HIS A 181 -12.25 -14.45 4.90
CA HIS A 181 -13.42 -14.79 4.09
C HIS A 181 -14.54 -13.83 4.47
N VAL A 182 -15.01 -13.03 3.50
CA VAL A 182 -16.02 -11.98 3.71
C VAL A 182 -15.58 -10.96 4.78
N GLY A 183 -14.35 -10.46 4.67
CA GLY A 183 -13.83 -9.38 5.51
C GLY A 183 -13.49 -9.74 6.97
N ARG A 184 -13.76 -10.98 7.42
CA ARG A 184 -13.38 -11.49 8.75
C ARG A 184 -12.20 -12.45 8.67
N ALA A 185 -11.31 -12.37 9.67
CA ALA A 185 -10.20 -13.31 9.79
C ALA A 185 -10.72 -14.72 10.04
N ILE A 186 -10.23 -15.68 9.27
CA ILE A 186 -10.50 -17.11 9.43
C ILE A 186 -9.19 -17.88 9.56
N ILE A 187 -9.20 -18.93 10.39
CA ILE A 187 -8.11 -19.90 10.46
C ILE A 187 -8.34 -20.90 9.32
N ALA A 188 -8.14 -20.47 8.08
CA ALA A 188 -8.19 -21.36 6.91
C ALA A 188 -7.09 -21.02 5.91
N LYS A 189 -6.54 -22.05 5.28
CA LYS A 189 -5.52 -21.93 4.23
C LYS A 189 -6.21 -21.54 2.91
N VAL A 190 -6.33 -20.25 2.65
CA VAL A 190 -6.77 -19.74 1.34
C VAL A 190 -5.55 -19.69 0.42
N THR A 191 -5.65 -20.38 -0.73
CA THR A 191 -4.63 -20.36 -1.79
C THR A 191 -5.20 -19.57 -2.96
N GLU A 192 -4.67 -18.38 -3.19
CA GLU A 192 -4.99 -17.55 -4.36
C GLU A 192 -3.98 -17.92 -5.46
N ARG A 193 -4.45 -18.15 -6.70
CA ARG A 193 -3.62 -18.50 -7.85
C ARG A 193 -3.44 -17.30 -8.78
#